data_AF-A0A1B7MW82-F1
#
_entry.id   AF-A0A1B7MW82-F1
#
_cell.length_a   1.000
_cell.length_b   1.000
_cell.length_c   1.000
_cell.angle_alpha   90.00
_cell.angle_beta   90.00
_cell.angle_gamma   90.00
#
_symmetry.space_group_name_H-M   'P 1'
#
loop_
_entity.id
_entity.type
_entity.pdbx_description
1 polymer ?
#
loop_
_entity_poly.entity_id
_entity_poly.type
_entity_poly.pdbx_seq_one_letter_code
_entity_poly.pdbx_strand_id
1 'polypeptide(L)'
;MTPFIFMVESSLPFSARIVLAATALSTSSMSTALVGWSGASYVVNLRRLPPADNGGIEGIEMTTLTITLKQLVTRVYDADFLVGTKRPFAKWELAQSILLPPPKEDALMAAKGGAPGEEETIAETFNSRGEIVGRWIVKWESDGAGTCRGTGTVVRHFNVHEELL
;
A
#
# COMPACT_ATOMS: atom_id res chain seq x y z
N MET A 1 -22.44 5.21 -22.62
CA MET A 1 -23.75 5.91 -22.66
C MET A 1 -23.61 7.43 -22.69
N THR A 2 -22.64 8.03 -22.00
CA THR A 2 -22.39 9.49 -22.01
C THR A 2 -22.12 10.13 -23.39
N PRO A 3 -21.52 9.47 -24.41
CA PRO A 3 -21.42 10.08 -25.74
C PRO A 3 -22.78 10.17 -26.45
N PHE A 4 -23.69 9.23 -26.15
CA PHE A 4 -25.00 9.13 -26.81
C PHE A 4 -26.00 10.18 -26.29
N ILE A 5 -25.84 10.70 -25.06
CA ILE A 5 -26.71 11.76 -24.50
C ILE A 5 -26.61 13.07 -25.31
N PHE A 6 -25.47 13.33 -25.95
CA PHE A 6 -25.28 14.51 -26.80
C PHE A 6 -25.80 14.32 -28.23
N MET A 7 -25.94 13.07 -28.67
CA MET A 7 -26.34 12.70 -30.04
C MET A 7 -27.83 12.32 -30.17
N VAL A 8 -28.49 12.00 -29.06
CA VAL A 8 -29.94 11.74 -29.04
C VAL A 8 -30.70 13.07 -29.20
N GLU A 9 -31.58 13.14 -30.19
CA GLU A 9 -32.59 14.19 -30.34
C GLU A 9 -33.57 14.12 -29.16
N SER A 10 -33.18 14.78 -28.07
CA SER A 10 -34.04 14.97 -26.90
C SER A 10 -34.64 16.37 -26.94
N SER A 11 -35.92 16.51 -26.60
CA SER A 11 -36.58 17.82 -26.41
C SER A 11 -36.01 18.65 -25.25
N LEU A 12 -34.96 18.16 -24.57
CA LEU A 12 -34.32 18.82 -23.44
C LEU A 12 -33.43 20.00 -23.86
N PRO A 13 -33.53 21.16 -23.18
CA PRO A 13 -32.62 22.28 -23.34
C PRO A 13 -31.17 21.85 -23.13
N PHE A 14 -30.23 22.53 -23.80
CA PHE A 14 -28.80 22.21 -23.73
C PHE A 14 -28.25 22.17 -22.30
N SER A 15 -28.73 23.05 -21.41
CA SER A 15 -28.37 23.05 -19.99
C SER A 15 -28.77 21.75 -19.27
N ALA A 16 -29.95 21.21 -19.54
CA ALA A 16 -30.40 19.94 -18.95
C ALA A 16 -29.55 18.76 -19.44
N ARG A 17 -29.09 18.79 -20.71
CA ARG A 17 -28.17 17.79 -21.25
C ARG A 17 -26.80 17.83 -20.57
N ILE A 18 -26.26 19.03 -20.32
CA ILE A 18 -25.01 19.20 -19.57
C ILE A 18 -25.14 18.63 -18.17
N VAL A 19 -26.22 18.96 -17.45
CA VAL A 19 -26.45 18.46 -16.09
C VAL A 19 -26.54 16.94 -16.08
N LEU A 20 -27.32 16.35 -16.99
CA LEU A 20 -27.44 14.89 -17.10
C LEU A 20 -26.11 14.21 -17.43
N ALA A 21 -25.34 14.75 -18.37
CA ALA A 21 -24.02 14.24 -18.71
C ALA A 21 -23.05 14.35 -17.51
N ALA A 22 -23.07 15.48 -16.80
CA ALA A 22 -22.25 15.70 -15.61
C ALA A 22 -22.61 14.72 -14.48
N THR A 23 -23.90 14.50 -14.22
CA THR A 23 -24.35 13.51 -13.23
C THR A 23 -23.87 12.11 -13.60
N ALA A 24 -24.09 11.69 -14.85
CA ALA A 24 -23.68 10.35 -15.31
C ALA A 24 -22.15 10.13 -15.26
N LEU A 25 -21.36 11.15 -15.62
CA LEU A 25 -19.90 11.11 -15.49
C LEU A 25 -19.50 11.04 -14.02
N SER A 26 -20.09 11.88 -13.18
CA SER A 26 -19.78 11.96 -11.74
C SER A 26 -20.03 10.61 -11.04
N THR A 27 -21.20 10.01 -11.23
CA THR A 27 -21.53 8.72 -10.61
C THR A 27 -20.59 7.61 -11.07
N SER A 28 -20.25 7.58 -12.36
CA SER A 28 -19.37 6.57 -12.93
C SER A 28 -17.94 6.72 -12.41
N SER A 29 -17.41 7.95 -12.37
CA SER A 29 -16.07 8.25 -11.86
C SER A 29 -15.95 7.95 -10.37
N MET A 30 -16.95 8.32 -9.57
CA MET A 30 -16.94 8.08 -8.13
C MET A 30 -16.98 6.58 -7.81
N SER A 31 -17.82 5.81 -8.51
CA SER A 31 -17.86 4.35 -8.35
C SER A 31 -16.53 3.70 -8.74
N THR A 32 -15.94 4.12 -9.86
CA THR A 32 -14.66 3.58 -10.35
C THR A 32 -13.52 3.92 -9.38
N ALA A 33 -13.51 5.14 -8.84
CA ALA A 33 -12.53 5.57 -7.86
C ALA A 33 -12.64 4.77 -6.55
N LEU A 34 -13.86 4.49 -6.10
CA LEU A 34 -14.11 3.74 -4.87
C LEU A 34 -13.66 2.28 -5.01
N VAL A 35 -13.96 1.63 -6.15
CA VAL A 35 -13.46 0.28 -6.46
C VAL A 35 -11.94 0.27 -6.58
N GLY A 36 -11.37 1.29 -7.23
CA GLY A 36 -9.91 1.44 -7.31
C GLY A 36 -9.28 1.58 -5.93
N TRP A 37 -9.88 2.37 -5.04
CA TRP A 37 -9.39 2.59 -3.68
C TRP A 37 -9.50 1.34 -2.79
N SER A 38 -10.59 0.58 -2.90
CA SER A 38 -10.76 -0.68 -2.16
C SER A 38 -9.90 -1.82 -2.72
N GLY A 39 -9.74 -1.87 -4.05
CA GLY A 39 -8.99 -2.91 -4.74
C GLY A 39 -7.48 -2.70 -4.74
N ALA A 40 -7.00 -1.45 -4.61
CA ALA A 40 -5.56 -1.14 -4.65
C ALA A 40 -4.74 -1.86 -3.55
N SER A 41 -5.36 -2.22 -2.43
CA SER A 41 -4.71 -3.00 -1.38
C SER A 41 -4.77 -4.52 -1.60
N TYR A 42 -5.51 -5.03 -2.58
CA TYR A 42 -5.68 -6.46 -2.77
C TYR A 42 -4.39 -7.15 -3.21
N VAL A 43 -3.91 -8.08 -2.38
CA VAL A 43 -2.71 -8.86 -2.64
C VAL A 43 -3.09 -10.07 -3.49
N VAL A 44 -2.60 -10.09 -4.73
CA VAL A 44 -2.84 -11.19 -5.68
C VAL A 44 -1.81 -12.31 -5.56
N ASN A 45 -0.65 -12.02 -4.99
CA ASN A 45 0.42 -12.99 -4.75
C ASN A 45 1.19 -12.57 -3.51
N LEU A 46 1.43 -13.51 -2.61
CA LEU A 46 2.25 -13.35 -1.41
C LEU A 46 3.36 -14.39 -1.45
N ARG A 47 4.59 -13.94 -1.28
CA ARG A 47 5.77 -14.80 -1.21
C ARG A 47 6.58 -14.45 0.03
N ARG A 48 6.88 -15.45 0.85
CA ARG A 48 7.80 -15.27 1.98
C ARG A 48 9.24 -15.21 1.46
N LEU A 49 10.02 -14.30 2.02
CA LEU A 49 11.46 -14.19 1.77
C LEU A 49 12.17 -14.86 2.94
N PRO A 50 12.76 -16.06 2.73
CA PRO A 50 13.39 -16.79 3.80
C PRO A 50 14.60 -16.01 4.34
N PRO A 51 14.91 -16.13 5.65
CA PRO A 51 16.04 -15.44 6.28
C PRO A 51 17.38 -15.63 5.55
N ALA A 52 17.60 -16.80 4.94
CA ALA A 52 18.82 -17.11 4.19
C ALA A 52 19.07 -16.16 3.01
N ASP A 53 18.00 -15.69 2.36
CA ASP A 53 18.07 -14.82 1.18
C ASP A 53 17.88 -13.33 1.53
N ASN A 54 17.62 -13.02 2.81
CA ASN A 54 17.20 -11.71 3.29
C ASN A 54 17.97 -11.26 4.55
N GLY A 55 19.28 -11.48 4.56
CA GLY A 55 20.16 -10.96 5.62
C GLY A 55 19.90 -11.51 7.03
N GLY A 56 19.23 -12.66 7.15
CA GLY A 56 18.89 -13.30 8.42
C GLY A 56 17.53 -12.89 9.00
N ILE A 57 16.74 -12.05 8.32
CA ILE A 57 15.43 -11.58 8.78
C ILE A 57 14.32 -12.14 7.89
N GLU A 58 13.19 -12.52 8.48
CA GLU A 58 12.02 -12.95 7.69
C GLU A 58 11.40 -11.73 6.99
N GLY A 59 11.34 -11.79 5.66
CA GLY A 59 10.71 -10.77 4.83
C GLY A 59 9.47 -11.30 4.11
N ILE A 60 8.68 -10.39 3.55
CA ILE A 60 7.49 -10.73 2.77
C ILE A 60 7.45 -9.89 1.51
N GLU A 61 7.19 -10.53 0.37
CA GLU A 61 6.91 -9.89 -0.90
C GLU A 61 5.42 -10.03 -1.24
N MET A 62 4.76 -8.91 -1.52
CA MET A 62 3.33 -8.84 -1.84
C MET A 62 3.14 -8.15 -3.18
N THR A 63 2.34 -8.75 -4.05
CA THR A 63 1.99 -8.15 -5.35
C THR A 63 0.56 -7.60 -5.27
N THR A 64 0.39 -6.33 -5.64
CA THR A 64 -0.91 -5.68 -5.82
C THR A 64 -1.07 -5.19 -7.26
N LEU A 65 -2.28 -4.77 -7.62
CA LEU A 65 -2.59 -4.24 -8.94
C LEU A 65 -3.06 -2.78 -8.84
N THR A 66 -2.61 -1.94 -9.77
CA THR A 66 -3.21 -0.62 -9.96
C THR A 66 -4.60 -0.74 -10.58
N ILE A 67 -5.36 0.36 -10.63
CA ILE A 67 -6.65 0.40 -11.32
C ILE A 67 -6.57 0.06 -12.82
N THR A 68 -5.37 0.21 -13.42
CA THR A 68 -5.09 -0.19 -14.81
C THR A 68 -4.50 -1.60 -14.93
N LEU A 69 -4.63 -2.40 -13.87
CA LEU A 69 -4.14 -3.79 -13.77
C LEU A 69 -2.63 -3.94 -13.95
N LYS A 70 -1.86 -2.88 -13.66
CA LYS A 70 -0.40 -2.96 -13.64
C LYS A 70 0.06 -3.49 -12.28
N GLN A 71 1.02 -4.41 -12.30
CA GLN A 71 1.58 -4.97 -11.07
C GLN A 71 2.46 -3.96 -10.33
N LEU A 72 2.29 -3.94 -9.02
CA LEU A 72 3.18 -3.33 -8.06
C LEU A 72 3.63 -4.42 -7.08
N VAL A 73 4.93 -4.64 -6.96
CA VAL A 73 5.51 -5.62 -6.06
C VAL A 73 6.08 -4.87 -4.86
N THR A 74 5.58 -5.11 -3.66
CA THR A 74 6.12 -4.51 -2.44
C THR A 74 6.89 -5.56 -1.65
N ARG A 75 8.18 -5.34 -1.46
CA ARG A 75 9.04 -6.15 -0.60
C ARG A 75 9.14 -5.47 0.75
N VAL A 76 8.79 -6.19 1.80
CA VAL A 76 9.00 -5.81 3.19
C VAL A 76 10.14 -6.66 3.70
N TYR A 77 11.25 -6.02 4.06
CA TYR A 77 12.47 -6.70 4.49
C TYR A 77 12.37 -7.24 5.92
N ASP A 78 11.58 -6.60 6.77
CA ASP A 78 11.29 -7.06 8.12
C ASP A 78 9.77 -7.15 8.33
N ALA A 79 9.27 -8.38 8.44
CA ALA A 79 7.85 -8.65 8.63
C ALA A 79 7.27 -8.06 9.92
N ASP A 80 8.10 -7.71 10.92
CA ASP A 80 7.63 -7.09 12.18
C ASP A 80 7.03 -5.69 11.97
N PHE A 81 7.34 -5.05 10.85
CA PHE A 81 6.74 -3.76 10.47
C PHE A 81 5.36 -3.90 9.81
N LEU A 82 4.86 -5.14 9.59
CA LEU A 82 3.49 -5.39 9.16
C LEU A 82 2.58 -5.56 10.36
N VAL A 83 1.76 -4.54 10.62
CA VAL A 83 0.83 -4.52 11.74
C VAL A 83 -0.61 -4.67 11.26
N GLY A 84 -1.50 -5.10 12.15
CA GLY A 84 -2.93 -5.11 11.86
C GLY A 84 -3.46 -3.69 11.64
N THR A 85 -4.36 -3.51 10.67
CA THR A 85 -4.99 -2.22 10.36
C THR A 85 -6.47 -2.18 10.72
N LYS A 86 -6.99 -0.98 10.98
CA LYS A 86 -8.43 -0.71 11.12
C LYS A 86 -9.06 -0.27 9.80
N ARG A 87 -8.27 -0.08 8.74
CA ARG A 87 -8.77 0.35 7.43
C ARG A 87 -9.63 -0.77 6.82
N PRO A 88 -10.86 -0.47 6.34
CA PRO A 88 -11.65 -1.48 5.65
C PRO A 88 -10.93 -1.95 4.37
N PHE A 89 -11.14 -3.21 4.00
CA PHE A 89 -10.48 -3.83 2.84
C PHE A 89 -8.94 -3.83 2.94
N ALA A 90 -8.41 -3.98 4.15
CA ALA A 90 -7.00 -4.27 4.40
C ALA A 90 -6.89 -5.07 5.70
N LYS A 91 -5.97 -6.04 5.71
CA LYS A 91 -5.64 -6.87 6.88
C LYS A 91 -4.38 -6.35 7.57
N TRP A 92 -3.40 -5.95 6.77
CA TRP A 92 -2.12 -5.42 7.24
C TRP A 92 -1.87 -4.00 6.74
N GLU A 93 -1.06 -3.27 7.49
CA GLU A 93 -0.45 -2.04 7.06
C GLU A 93 1.02 -1.97 7.47
N LEU A 94 1.81 -1.20 6.72
CA LEU A 94 3.14 -0.80 7.18
C LEU A 94 2.98 0.13 8.38
N ALA A 95 3.66 -0.24 9.48
CA ALA A 95 3.66 0.51 10.72
C ALA A 95 4.12 1.96 10.47
N GLN A 96 3.39 2.91 11.07
CA GLN A 96 3.79 4.33 11.08
C GLN A 96 4.78 4.64 12.19
N SER A 97 4.74 3.87 13.27
CA SER A 97 5.63 3.99 14.40
C SER A 97 5.82 2.60 14.98
N ILE A 98 7.05 2.29 15.39
CA ILE A 98 7.38 1.06 16.11
C ILE A 98 8.08 1.43 17.40
N LEU A 99 7.89 0.60 18.43
CA LEU A 99 8.66 0.67 19.66
C LEU A 99 9.22 -0.71 19.90
N LEU A 100 10.54 -0.83 19.78
CA LEU A 100 11.22 -2.08 20.09
C LEU A 100 11.37 -2.21 21.61
N PRO A 101 11.25 -3.44 22.15
CA PRO A 101 11.43 -3.66 23.58
C PRO A 101 12.87 -3.32 24.00
N PRO A 102 13.09 -2.91 25.26
CA PRO A 102 14.43 -2.64 25.75
C PRO A 102 15.29 -3.93 25.73
N PRO A 103 16.63 -3.82 25.58
CA PRO A 103 17.52 -4.99 25.47
C PRO A 103 17.45 -6.00 26.63
N LYS A 104 16.92 -5.58 27.79
CA LYS A 104 16.73 -6.43 28.97
C LYS A 104 15.57 -7.42 28.83
N GLU A 105 14.57 -7.08 28.03
CA GLU A 105 13.39 -7.92 27.81
C GLU A 105 13.60 -8.84 26.61
N ASP A 106 14.10 -8.29 25.51
CA ASP A 106 14.43 -9.05 24.31
C ASP A 106 15.62 -8.44 23.58
N ALA A 107 16.80 -9.01 23.80
CA ALA A 107 18.04 -8.54 23.18
C ALA A 107 18.05 -8.72 21.65
N LEU A 108 17.30 -9.69 21.12
CA LEU A 108 17.31 -10.04 19.70
C LEU A 108 16.41 -9.07 18.91
N MET A 109 15.25 -8.72 19.46
CA MET A 109 14.37 -7.68 18.92
C MET A 109 14.96 -6.28 19.10
N ALA A 110 15.59 -5.98 20.24
CA ALA A 110 16.25 -4.70 20.46
C ALA A 110 17.41 -4.46 19.48
N ALA A 111 18.10 -5.52 19.04
CA ALA A 111 19.20 -5.44 18.09
C ALA A 111 18.75 -5.14 16.65
N LYS A 112 17.45 -5.26 16.33
CA LYS A 112 16.88 -4.84 15.04
C LYS A 112 16.78 -3.31 14.92
N GLY A 113 16.83 -2.60 16.05
CA GLY A 113 16.81 -1.14 16.04
C GLY A 113 18.14 -0.57 15.56
N GLY A 114 18.07 0.40 14.63
CA GLY A 114 19.24 1.16 14.20
C GLY A 114 19.69 2.18 15.25
N ALA A 115 20.81 2.84 14.96
CA ALA A 115 21.32 3.89 15.83
C ALA A 115 20.37 5.11 15.85
N PRO A 116 20.30 5.88 16.95
CA PRO A 116 19.47 7.10 16.99
C PRO A 116 19.84 8.07 15.86
N GLY A 117 18.84 8.46 15.07
CA GLY A 117 18.99 9.34 13.90
C GLY A 117 19.29 8.61 12.58
N GLU A 118 19.52 7.30 12.61
CA GLU A 118 19.70 6.48 11.42
C GLU A 118 18.37 6.31 10.67
N GLU A 119 18.44 6.33 9.34
CA GLU A 119 17.30 6.04 8.46
C GLU A 119 17.55 4.73 7.73
N GLU A 120 16.57 3.84 7.78
CA GLU A 120 16.64 2.51 7.17
C GLU A 120 15.41 2.27 6.30
N THR A 121 15.61 1.65 5.13
CA THR A 121 14.50 1.29 4.23
C THR A 121 13.96 -0.09 4.61
N ILE A 122 12.77 -0.13 5.20
CA ILE A 122 12.14 -1.38 5.65
C ILE A 122 11.30 -2.04 4.55
N ALA A 123 10.85 -1.27 3.57
CA ALA A 123 10.07 -1.78 2.46
C ALA A 123 10.28 -0.96 1.18
N GLU A 124 10.23 -1.64 0.04
CA GLU A 124 10.32 -1.02 -1.28
C GLU A 124 9.18 -1.51 -2.17
N THR A 125 8.57 -0.60 -2.92
CA THR A 125 7.57 -0.90 -3.95
C THR A 125 8.22 -0.76 -5.32
N PHE A 126 8.14 -1.83 -6.12
CA PHE A 126 8.63 -1.95 -7.47
C PHE A 126 7.48 -1.92 -8.47
N ASN A 127 7.71 -1.33 -9.64
CA ASN A 127 6.79 -1.45 -10.76
C ASN A 127 7.03 -2.72 -11.58
N SER A 128 6.22 -2.93 -12.62
CA SER A 128 6.33 -4.08 -13.53
C SER A 128 7.66 -4.17 -14.31
N ARG A 129 8.48 -3.11 -14.31
CA ARG A 129 9.83 -3.09 -14.91
C ARG A 129 10.93 -3.41 -13.90
N GLY A 130 10.58 -3.63 -12.63
CA GLY A 130 11.53 -3.83 -11.55
C GLY A 130 12.16 -2.54 -11.03
N GLU A 131 11.62 -1.36 -11.39
CA GLU A 131 12.11 -0.07 -10.90
C GLU A 131 11.44 0.26 -9.56
N ILE A 132 12.21 0.76 -8.61
CA ILE A 132 11.69 1.23 -7.32
C ILE A 132 10.88 2.50 -7.55
N VAL A 133 9.59 2.46 -7.25
CA VAL A 133 8.66 3.60 -7.34
C VAL A 133 8.30 4.16 -5.98
N GLY A 134 8.52 3.42 -4.89
CA GLY A 134 8.27 3.86 -3.54
C GLY A 134 9.14 3.17 -2.51
N ARG A 135 9.41 3.86 -1.41
CA ARG A 135 10.17 3.37 -0.26
C ARG A 135 9.45 3.71 1.03
N TRP A 136 9.45 2.79 1.97
CA TRP A 136 9.04 3.02 3.35
C TRP A 136 10.28 2.97 4.24
N ILE A 137 10.52 4.09 4.92
CA ILE A 137 11.77 4.36 5.63
C ILE A 137 11.42 4.55 7.09
N VAL A 138 12.09 3.82 7.98
CA VAL A 138 12.06 4.08 9.42
C VAL A 138 13.19 5.04 9.75
N LYS A 139 12.89 6.04 10.59
CA LYS A 139 13.89 6.86 11.25
C LYS A 139 13.92 6.45 12.72
N TRP A 140 15.06 5.96 13.15
CA TRP A 140 15.25 5.52 14.53
C TRP A 140 15.47 6.73 15.45
N GLU A 141 14.83 6.68 16.61
CA GLU A 141 14.93 7.67 17.68
C GLU A 141 15.68 7.07 18.88
N SER A 142 15.81 7.83 19.96
CA SER A 142 16.30 7.25 21.21
C SER A 142 15.33 6.17 21.72
N ASP A 143 15.85 5.23 22.51
CA ASP A 143 15.05 4.24 23.23
C ASP A 143 14.35 3.18 22.36
N GLY A 144 14.81 2.97 21.12
CA GLY A 144 14.28 1.93 20.23
C GLY A 144 12.94 2.28 19.59
N ALA A 145 12.49 3.53 19.72
CA ALA A 145 11.37 4.07 18.97
C ALA A 145 11.81 4.33 17.52
N GLY A 146 10.93 4.03 16.56
CA GLY A 146 11.15 4.31 15.15
C GLY A 146 9.92 4.97 14.54
N THR A 147 10.11 6.10 13.85
CA THR A 147 9.04 6.79 13.12
C THR A 147 9.18 6.51 11.63
N CYS A 148 8.13 5.97 11.02
CA CYS A 148 8.15 5.55 9.63
C CYS A 148 7.53 6.59 8.69
N ARG A 149 8.12 6.74 7.50
CA ARG A 149 7.65 7.63 6.44
C ARG A 149 7.75 6.99 5.06
N GLY A 150 6.78 7.29 4.21
CA GLY A 150 6.80 6.90 2.80
C GLY A 150 7.43 7.97 1.91
N THR A 151 8.21 7.54 0.92
CA THR A 151 8.71 8.39 -0.16
C THR A 151 8.32 7.78 -1.50
N GLY A 152 7.73 8.56 -2.42
CA GLY A 152 7.27 8.07 -3.73
C GLY A 152 5.91 7.37 -3.68
N THR A 153 5.69 6.41 -4.58
CA THR A 153 4.47 5.60 -4.70
C THR A 153 4.57 4.37 -3.81
N VAL A 154 4.13 4.50 -2.56
CA VAL A 154 4.15 3.38 -1.60
C VAL A 154 2.79 2.72 -1.50
N VAL A 155 2.77 1.38 -1.53
CA VAL A 155 1.61 0.60 -1.11
C VAL A 155 1.75 0.35 0.39
N ARG A 156 0.94 1.05 1.20
CA ARG A 156 0.97 0.92 2.66
C ARG A 156 0.05 -0.16 3.21
N HIS A 157 -1.09 -0.39 2.57
CA HIS A 157 -2.14 -1.26 3.09
C HIS A 157 -2.28 -2.49 2.21
N PHE A 158 -2.47 -3.65 2.83
CA PHE A 158 -2.52 -4.95 2.16
C PHE A 158 -3.74 -5.73 2.63
N ASN A 159 -4.59 -6.12 1.69
CA ASN A 159 -5.67 -7.05 1.89
C ASN A 159 -5.19 -8.43 1.48
N VAL A 160 -4.82 -9.23 2.46
CA VAL A 160 -4.29 -10.58 2.27
C VAL A 160 -5.39 -11.58 2.56
N HIS A 161 -5.71 -12.40 1.56
CA HIS A 161 -6.67 -13.49 1.70
C HIS A 161 -6.04 -14.65 2.50
N GLU A 162 -6.85 -15.38 3.27
CA GLU A 162 -6.34 -16.44 4.15
C GLU A 162 -5.66 -17.60 3.41
N GLU A 163 -6.07 -17.86 2.17
CA GLU A 163 -5.47 -18.90 1.31
C GLU A 163 -4.02 -18.60 0.89
N LEU A 164 -3.55 -17.36 1.08
CA LEU A 164 -2.19 -16.92 0.76
C LEU A 164 -1.23 -16.97 1.96
N LEU A 165 -1.70 -17.34 3.15
CA LEU A 165 -0.91 -17.39 4.40
C LEU A 165 -0.28 -18.76 4.65
#